data_AF-A0A359LEZ7-F1
#
_entry.id   AF-A0A359LEZ7-F1
#
_cell.length_a   1.000
_cell.length_b   1.000
_cell.length_c   1.000
_cell.angle_alpha   90.00
_cell.angle_beta   90.00
_cell.angle_gamma   90.00
#
_symmetry.space_group_name_H-M   'P 1'
#
loop_
_entity.id
_entity.type
_entity.pdbx_description
1 polymer ?
#
loop_
_entity_poly.entity_id
_entity_poly.type
_entity_poly.pdbx_seq_one_letter_code
_entity_poly.pdbx_strand_id
1 'polypeptide(L)'
;MYFKKILFLLVLNIFIFCMALSVTSNAVAASQISVDLVNIDTRDLLKMLAKYSNKSIVISEKISSKITVNLHGVSWREALDAVLQMQGLVKHETANVIMIATADEAVKNEQLVSQPAVFNLRYTSADNIAKLLKPAGVLSSYGKSGAEVNTNSLVVADTDDKIVSIKQLLKQIDVPAKQVLIEAR
;
A
#
# COMPACT_ATOMS: atom_id res chain seq x y z
N MET A 1 32.59 13.96 -48.75
CA MET A 1 32.37 14.61 -47.43
C MET A 1 31.04 14.22 -46.75
N TYR A 2 30.05 13.61 -47.42
CA TYR A 2 28.75 13.26 -46.84
C TYR A 2 28.71 11.94 -46.04
N PHE A 3 29.54 10.96 -46.39
CA PHE A 3 29.57 9.64 -45.72
C PHE A 3 29.95 9.72 -44.23
N LYS A 4 30.90 10.59 -43.88
CA LYS A 4 31.34 10.84 -42.50
C LYS A 4 30.25 11.52 -41.65
N LYS A 5 29.37 12.32 -42.29
CA LYS A 5 28.21 12.95 -41.63
C LYS A 5 27.07 11.94 -41.37
N ILE A 6 26.78 11.03 -42.31
CA ILE A 6 25.79 9.95 -42.12
C ILE A 6 26.25 8.98 -41.02
N LEU A 7 27.52 8.60 -41.00
CA LEU A 7 28.09 7.72 -39.97
C LEU A 7 28.04 8.39 -38.59
N PHE A 8 28.30 9.69 -38.51
CA PHE A 8 28.19 10.47 -37.27
C PHE A 8 26.74 10.54 -36.74
N LEU A 9 25.75 10.67 -37.63
CA LEU A 9 24.33 10.72 -37.27
C LEU A 9 23.79 9.37 -36.75
N LEU A 10 24.31 8.25 -37.29
CA LEU A 10 23.98 6.89 -36.82
C LEU A 10 24.57 6.58 -35.45
N VAL A 11 25.83 6.97 -35.21
CA VAL A 11 26.49 6.80 -33.90
C VAL A 11 25.85 7.69 -32.83
N LEU A 12 25.41 8.90 -33.19
CA LEU A 12 24.70 9.81 -32.28
C LEU A 12 23.34 9.25 -31.84
N ASN A 13 22.63 8.52 -32.73
CA ASN A 13 21.35 7.88 -32.40
C ASN A 13 21.53 6.64 -31.50
N ILE A 14 22.57 5.84 -31.75
CA ILE A 14 22.96 4.72 -30.87
C ILE A 14 23.37 5.20 -29.47
N PHE A 15 24.03 6.36 -29.37
CA PHE A 15 24.42 6.94 -28.09
C PHE A 15 23.20 7.43 -27.27
N ILE A 16 22.21 8.02 -27.94
CA ILE A 16 20.94 8.44 -27.30
C ILE A 16 20.12 7.21 -26.87
N PHE A 17 20.14 6.12 -27.65
CA PHE A 17 19.46 4.87 -27.29
C PHE A 17 20.13 4.16 -26.10
N CYS A 18 21.45 4.30 -25.95
CA CYS A 18 22.19 3.72 -24.81
C CYS A 18 21.92 4.45 -23.48
N MET A 19 21.59 5.75 -23.52
CA MET A 19 21.26 6.52 -22.32
C MET A 19 19.88 6.18 -21.74
N ALA A 20 18.97 5.66 -22.56
CA ALA A 20 17.62 5.26 -22.13
C ALA A 20 17.57 3.89 -21.42
N LEU A 21 18.65 3.10 -21.44
CA LEU A 21 18.70 1.80 -20.75
C LEU A 21 19.21 1.84 -19.32
N SER A 22 19.63 3.02 -18.82
CA SER A 22 19.90 3.19 -17.39
C SER A 22 18.57 3.43 -16.64
N VAL A 23 17.65 2.47 -16.73
CA VAL A 23 16.63 2.33 -15.70
C VAL A 23 17.39 2.07 -14.42
N THR A 24 17.45 3.11 -13.59
CA THR A 24 18.02 3.08 -12.25
C THR A 24 17.37 1.95 -11.49
N SER A 25 18.08 0.83 -11.38
CA SER A 25 17.86 -0.09 -10.28
C SER A 25 18.20 0.71 -9.03
N ASN A 26 17.18 1.28 -8.39
CA ASN A 26 17.25 1.69 -7.00
C ASN A 26 17.39 0.39 -6.19
N ALA A 27 18.59 -0.21 -6.24
CA ALA A 27 19.08 -1.05 -5.17
C ALA A 27 19.25 -0.10 -3.98
N VAL A 28 18.14 0.14 -3.29
CA VAL A 28 18.13 0.70 -1.94
C VAL A 28 19.12 -0.16 -1.17
N ALA A 29 20.27 0.41 -0.86
CA ALA A 29 21.25 -0.20 0.04
C ALA A 29 20.58 -0.32 1.41
N ALA A 30 19.75 -1.35 1.55
CA ALA A 30 19.03 -1.61 2.76
C ALA A 30 20.04 -2.14 3.77
N SER A 31 20.31 -1.35 4.80
CA SER A 31 21.04 -1.80 5.97
C SER A 31 20.34 -3.05 6.51
N GLN A 32 20.95 -4.20 6.25
CA GLN A 32 20.43 -5.50 6.68
C GLN A 32 20.62 -5.62 8.19
N ILE A 33 19.59 -6.12 8.86
CA ILE A 33 19.53 -6.35 10.29
C ILE A 33 19.39 -7.85 10.49
N SER A 34 20.28 -8.41 11.31
CA SER A 34 20.21 -9.79 11.78
C SER A 34 20.17 -9.76 13.30
N VAL A 35 19.04 -10.19 13.87
CA VAL A 35 18.75 -10.05 15.29
C VAL A 35 17.93 -11.26 15.74
N ASP A 36 18.34 -11.88 16.83
CA ASP A 36 17.61 -12.97 17.47
C ASP A 36 17.21 -12.53 18.87
N LEU A 37 15.91 -12.31 19.08
CA LEU A 37 15.35 -11.79 20.32
C LEU A 37 14.20 -12.68 20.78
N VAL A 38 14.27 -13.07 22.04
CA VAL A 38 13.29 -13.94 22.66
C VAL A 38 12.63 -13.19 23.81
N ASN A 39 11.29 -13.21 23.84
CA ASN A 39 10.48 -12.64 24.93
C ASN A 39 10.77 -11.15 25.21
N ILE A 40 10.99 -10.37 24.15
CA ILE A 40 11.23 -8.92 24.24
C ILE A 40 9.91 -8.15 24.20
N ASP A 41 9.84 -7.04 24.95
CA ASP A 41 8.75 -6.09 24.84
C ASP A 41 8.70 -5.46 23.44
N THR A 42 7.52 -5.49 22.81
CA THR A 42 7.33 -4.97 21.44
C THR A 42 7.74 -3.51 21.33
N ARG A 43 7.52 -2.70 22.38
CA ARG A 43 7.94 -1.29 22.43
C ARG A 43 9.44 -1.12 22.30
N ASP A 44 10.21 -1.98 22.97
CA ASP A 44 11.66 -1.86 22.99
C ASP A 44 12.27 -2.39 21.70
N LEU A 45 11.69 -3.44 21.11
CA LEU A 45 12.02 -3.85 19.74
C LEU A 45 11.79 -2.72 18.74
N LEU A 46 10.62 -2.07 18.79
CA LEU A 46 10.28 -0.96 17.89
C LEU A 46 11.22 0.23 18.05
N LYS A 47 11.58 0.60 19.29
CA LYS A 47 12.60 1.63 19.55
C LYS A 47 13.96 1.23 18.99
N MET A 48 14.35 -0.03 19.12
CA MET A 48 15.61 -0.53 18.58
C MET A 48 15.62 -0.45 17.05
N LEU A 49 14.55 -0.86 16.37
CA LEU A 49 14.41 -0.73 14.92
C LEU A 49 14.42 0.75 14.47
N ALA A 50 13.80 1.65 15.23
CA ALA A 50 13.80 3.09 14.93
C ALA A 50 15.20 3.73 15.01
N LYS A 51 16.07 3.26 15.92
CA LYS A 51 17.46 3.72 16.00
C LYS A 51 18.25 3.43 14.72
N TYR A 52 17.98 2.31 14.05
CA TYR A 52 18.64 1.98 12.78
C TYR A 52 18.14 2.86 11.62
N SER A 53 16.90 3.36 11.66
CA SER A 53 16.33 4.20 10.59
C SER A 53 16.55 5.69 10.79
N ASN A 54 17.14 6.12 11.91
CA ASN A 54 17.34 7.51 12.31
C ASN A 54 16.03 8.34 12.32
N LYS A 55 14.87 7.67 12.50
CA LYS A 55 13.55 8.31 12.60
C LYS A 55 13.08 8.34 14.05
N SER A 56 12.32 9.38 14.40
CA SER A 56 11.62 9.42 15.68
C SER A 56 10.41 8.49 15.65
N ILE A 57 10.13 7.80 16.75
CA ILE A 57 9.00 6.88 16.86
C ILE A 57 8.11 7.25 18.05
N VAL A 58 6.80 7.24 17.83
CA VAL A 58 5.78 7.45 18.86
C VAL A 58 4.92 6.19 18.92
N ILE A 59 4.87 5.54 20.08
CA ILE A 59 4.18 4.26 20.26
C ILE A 59 3.03 4.49 21.25
N SER A 60 1.83 4.03 20.91
CA SER A 60 0.68 4.14 21.81
C SER A 60 0.82 3.25 23.06
N GLU A 61 0.25 3.71 24.18
CA GLU A 61 0.37 3.04 25.47
C GLU A 61 -0.32 1.66 25.49
N LYS A 62 -1.28 1.41 24.60
CA LYS A 62 -2.00 0.12 24.58
C LYS A 62 -1.17 -1.05 24.06
N ILE A 63 0.01 -0.80 23.50
CA ILE A 63 0.87 -1.83 22.91
C ILE A 63 1.76 -2.41 24.02
N SER A 64 1.33 -3.49 24.68
CA SER A 64 2.05 -4.11 25.82
C SER A 64 2.26 -5.62 25.64
N SER A 65 2.45 -6.08 24.41
CA SER A 65 2.71 -7.49 24.11
C SER A 65 4.21 -7.81 24.08
N LYS A 66 4.55 -9.02 24.49
CA LYS A 66 5.88 -9.60 24.33
C LYS A 66 5.94 -10.47 23.09
N ILE A 67 7.06 -10.43 22.39
CA ILE A 67 7.25 -11.13 21.13
C ILE A 67 8.62 -11.80 21.08
N THR A 68 8.70 -12.86 20.28
CA THR A 68 9.95 -13.53 19.92
C THR A 68 10.12 -13.35 18.43
N VAL A 69 11.28 -12.82 18.02
CA VAL A 69 11.55 -12.48 16.63
C VAL A 69 12.96 -12.96 16.28
N ASN A 70 13.03 -13.73 15.20
CA ASN A 70 14.28 -14.14 14.58
C ASN A 70 14.36 -13.49 13.20
N LEU A 71 15.32 -12.59 13.03
CA LEU A 71 15.55 -11.83 11.81
C LEU A 71 16.95 -12.16 11.28
N HIS A 72 17.05 -12.45 9.98
CA HIS A 72 18.32 -12.76 9.34
C HIS A 72 18.42 -12.11 7.96
N GLY A 73 19.28 -11.10 7.83
CA GLY A 73 19.55 -10.45 6.54
C GLY A 73 18.38 -9.63 5.99
N VAL A 74 17.47 -9.15 6.86
CA VAL A 74 16.27 -8.40 6.46
C VAL A 74 16.50 -6.90 6.62
N SER A 75 15.85 -6.07 5.80
CA SER A 75 15.90 -4.62 6.01
C SER A 75 15.13 -4.20 7.25
N TRP A 76 15.46 -3.03 7.82
CA TRP A 76 14.72 -2.48 8.97
C TRP A 76 13.23 -2.24 8.64
N ARG A 77 12.92 -1.88 7.39
CA ARG A 77 11.55 -1.61 6.94
C ARG A 77 10.76 -2.92 6.88
N GLU A 78 11.33 -3.97 6.30
CA GLU A 78 10.71 -5.30 6.26
C GLU A 78 10.53 -5.87 7.67
N ALA A 79 11.54 -5.73 8.53
CA ALA A 79 11.47 -6.15 9.92
C ALA A 79 10.34 -5.42 10.68
N LEU A 80 10.24 -4.10 10.50
CA LEU A 80 9.17 -3.30 11.09
C LEU A 80 7.80 -3.76 10.58
N ASP A 81 7.64 -3.94 9.28
CA ASP A 81 6.37 -4.34 8.66
C ASP A 81 5.94 -5.75 9.11
N ALA A 82 6.88 -6.69 9.25
CA ALA A 82 6.62 -8.03 9.77
C ALA A 82 6.10 -8.00 11.23
N VAL A 83 6.74 -7.19 12.09
CA VAL A 83 6.33 -7.03 13.50
C VAL A 83 4.94 -6.38 13.59
N LEU A 84 4.70 -5.34 12.80
CA LEU A 84 3.40 -4.65 12.76
C LEU A 84 2.28 -5.59 12.31
N GLN A 85 2.51 -6.38 11.25
CA GLN A 85 1.54 -7.31 10.72
C GLN A 85 1.19 -8.42 11.72
N MET A 86 2.18 -8.98 12.43
CA MET A 86 1.94 -10.02 13.43
C MET A 86 1.09 -9.53 14.61
N GLN A 87 1.28 -8.27 15.02
CA GLN A 87 0.61 -7.70 16.18
C GLN A 87 -0.65 -6.90 15.84
N GLY A 88 -1.04 -6.83 14.56
CA GLY A 88 -2.17 -6.03 14.11
C GLY A 88 -2.00 -4.53 14.37
N LEU A 89 -0.75 -4.06 14.37
CA LEU A 89 -0.40 -2.66 14.60
C LEU A 89 -0.33 -1.92 13.27
N VAL A 90 -0.60 -0.62 13.33
CA VAL A 90 -0.59 0.27 12.17
C VAL A 90 0.46 1.34 12.38
N LYS A 91 1.25 1.61 11.34
CA LYS A 91 2.18 2.74 11.30
C LYS A 91 1.62 3.89 10.48
N HIS A 92 1.90 5.10 10.90
CA HIS A 92 1.71 6.34 10.15
C HIS A 92 3.03 7.07 10.07
N GLU A 93 3.58 7.20 8.86
CA GLU A 93 4.86 7.89 8.64
C GLU A 93 4.59 9.37 8.29
N THR A 94 4.97 10.29 9.18
CA THR A 94 4.90 11.73 8.95
C THR A 94 6.31 12.31 8.92
N ALA A 95 6.85 12.51 7.70
CA ALA A 95 8.20 13.03 7.46
C ALA A 95 9.30 12.30 8.26
N ASN A 96 9.64 12.81 9.46
CA ASN A 96 10.67 12.27 10.34
C ASN A 96 10.14 11.47 11.54
N VAL A 97 8.82 11.41 11.72
CA VAL A 97 8.16 10.75 12.85
C VAL A 97 7.33 9.56 12.34
N ILE A 98 7.50 8.40 12.96
CA ILE A 98 6.66 7.22 12.76
C ILE A 98 5.75 7.08 13.98
N MET A 99 4.45 7.21 13.79
CA MET A 99 3.47 6.91 14.83
C MET A 99 2.99 5.46 14.69
N ILE A 100 2.97 4.70 15.77
CA ILE A 100 2.50 3.32 15.81
C ILE A 100 1.35 3.23 16.81
N ALA A 101 0.21 2.74 16.34
CA ALA A 101 -1.00 2.56 17.13
C ALA A 101 -1.65 1.21 16.81
N THR A 102 -2.59 0.78 17.65
CA THR A 102 -3.43 -0.39 17.34
C THR A 102 -4.44 -0.04 16.25
N ALA A 103 -4.92 -1.04 15.50
CA ALA A 103 -5.95 -0.84 14.48
C ALA A 103 -7.20 -0.13 15.05
N ASP A 104 -7.63 -0.48 16.27
CA ASP A 104 -8.78 0.14 16.93
C ASP A 104 -8.56 1.64 17.24
N GLU A 105 -7.35 2.00 17.68
CA GLU A 105 -7.00 3.40 17.92
C GLU A 105 -6.84 4.19 16.64
N ALA A 106 -6.32 3.55 15.58
CA ALA A 106 -6.22 4.16 14.27
C ALA A 106 -7.60 4.52 13.72
N VAL A 107 -8.59 3.65 13.89
CA VAL A 107 -9.96 3.93 13.44
C VAL A 107 -10.67 4.96 14.32
N LYS A 108 -10.40 4.97 15.64
CA LYS A 108 -11.05 5.89 16.59
C LYS A 108 -10.49 7.31 16.54
N ASN A 109 -9.20 7.46 16.24
CA ASN A 109 -8.62 8.75 15.92
C ASN A 109 -8.98 9.07 14.46
N GLU A 110 -10.14 9.72 14.27
CA GLU A 110 -10.72 10.19 12.99
C GLU A 110 -9.74 10.99 12.09
N GLN A 111 -8.53 11.28 12.56
CA GLN A 111 -7.43 11.87 11.79
C GLN A 111 -6.66 10.87 10.90
N LEU A 112 -6.92 9.56 11.02
CA LEU A 112 -6.17 8.51 10.31
C LEU A 112 -6.99 7.78 9.24
N VAL A 113 -8.30 8.01 9.19
CA VAL A 113 -9.19 7.52 8.13
C VAL A 113 -9.60 8.73 7.31
N SER A 114 -9.31 8.72 6.01
CA SER A 114 -9.74 9.82 5.14
C SER A 114 -11.27 9.92 5.12
N GLN A 115 -11.80 11.09 4.77
CA GLN A 115 -13.25 11.29 4.71
C GLN A 115 -13.89 10.19 3.85
N PRO A 116 -14.96 9.53 4.34
CA PRO A 116 -15.56 8.42 3.64
C PRO A 116 -15.99 8.86 2.23
N ALA A 117 -15.43 8.21 1.22
CA ALA A 117 -15.75 8.46 -0.17
C ALA A 117 -17.03 7.70 -0.53
N VAL A 118 -17.98 8.41 -1.12
CA VAL A 118 -19.24 7.84 -1.62
C VAL A 118 -19.15 7.72 -3.14
N PHE A 119 -19.39 6.52 -3.65
CA PHE A 119 -19.41 6.21 -5.07
C PHE A 119 -20.79 5.71 -5.50
N ASN A 120 -21.43 6.43 -6.42
CA ASN A 120 -22.73 6.02 -6.95
C ASN A 120 -22.51 5.12 -8.17
N LEU A 121 -23.04 3.90 -8.13
CA LEU A 121 -22.86 2.90 -9.19
C LEU A 121 -24.09 2.84 -10.09
N ARG A 122 -23.91 2.66 -11.40
CA ARG A 122 -25.00 2.71 -12.39
C ARG A 122 -25.38 1.36 -12.98
N TYR A 123 -24.38 0.53 -13.26
CA TYR A 123 -24.53 -0.74 -13.98
C TYR A 123 -24.27 -1.96 -13.09
N THR A 124 -23.57 -1.78 -11.97
CA THR A 124 -23.29 -2.84 -10.99
C THR A 124 -23.92 -2.56 -9.62
N SER A 125 -24.32 -3.61 -8.90
CA SER A 125 -24.84 -3.51 -7.53
C SER A 125 -23.74 -3.20 -6.51
N ALA A 126 -23.95 -2.17 -5.68
CA ALA A 126 -23.05 -1.77 -4.61
C ALA A 126 -22.83 -2.87 -3.57
N ASP A 127 -23.86 -3.66 -3.25
CA ASP A 127 -23.77 -4.76 -2.29
C ASP A 127 -22.82 -5.86 -2.78
N ASN A 128 -22.88 -6.20 -4.07
CA ASN A 128 -21.98 -7.17 -4.68
C ASN A 128 -20.54 -6.67 -4.64
N ILE A 129 -20.30 -5.40 -4.97
CA ILE A 129 -18.94 -4.83 -4.92
C ILE A 129 -18.42 -4.77 -3.48
N ALA A 130 -19.22 -4.31 -2.51
CA ALA A 130 -18.80 -4.24 -1.10
C ALA A 130 -18.39 -5.61 -0.54
N LYS A 131 -19.08 -6.68 -0.95
CA LYS A 131 -18.73 -8.07 -0.59
C LYS A 131 -17.45 -8.56 -1.26
N LEU A 132 -17.14 -8.09 -2.47
CA LEU A 132 -15.91 -8.43 -3.20
C LEU A 132 -14.68 -7.66 -2.71
N LEU A 133 -14.84 -6.45 -2.18
CA LEU A 133 -13.72 -5.60 -1.74
C LEU A 133 -12.94 -6.18 -0.55
N LYS A 134 -13.63 -6.88 0.37
CA LYS A 134 -13.00 -7.53 1.53
C LYS A 134 -12.04 -8.67 1.13
N PRO A 135 -12.46 -9.69 0.35
CA PRO A 135 -11.58 -10.79 -0.06
C PRO A 135 -10.56 -10.38 -1.13
N ALA A 136 -10.84 -9.35 -1.94
CA ALA A 136 -9.92 -8.93 -2.99
C ALA A 136 -8.66 -8.20 -2.49
N GLY A 137 -8.53 -7.95 -1.18
CA GLY A 137 -7.37 -7.25 -0.61
C GLY A 137 -7.21 -5.81 -1.12
N VAL A 138 -8.27 -5.24 -1.69
CA VAL A 138 -8.28 -3.89 -2.27
C VAL A 138 -8.33 -2.86 -1.14
N LEU A 139 -9.07 -3.19 -0.08
CA LEU A 139 -9.11 -2.40 1.15
C LEU A 139 -7.83 -2.61 1.96
N SER A 140 -7.42 -1.57 2.68
CA SER A 140 -6.39 -1.71 3.70
C SER A 140 -6.90 -2.53 4.90
N SER A 141 -5.99 -2.92 5.80
CA SER A 141 -6.34 -3.62 7.05
C SER A 141 -7.30 -2.84 7.95
N TYR A 142 -7.46 -1.52 7.73
CA TYR A 142 -8.36 -0.63 8.47
C TYR A 142 -9.52 -0.10 7.60
N GLY A 143 -9.54 -0.43 6.31
CA GLY A 143 -10.55 0.03 5.37
C GLY A 143 -11.91 -0.59 5.66
N LYS A 144 -12.94 0.26 5.78
CA LYS A 144 -14.33 -0.17 5.90
C LYS A 144 -15.08 0.13 4.61
N SER A 145 -15.85 -0.84 4.14
CA SER A 145 -16.77 -0.65 3.01
C SER A 145 -18.19 -0.99 3.44
N GLY A 146 -19.14 -0.13 3.10
CA GLY A 146 -20.57 -0.35 3.25
C GLY A 146 -21.30 -0.08 1.94
N ALA A 147 -22.39 -0.79 1.69
CA ALA A 147 -23.26 -0.54 0.54
C ALA A 147 -24.61 -0.02 1.04
N GLU A 148 -25.10 1.04 0.40
CA GLU A 148 -26.45 1.54 0.58
C GLU A 148 -27.31 1.07 -0.60
N VAL A 149 -28.25 0.18 -0.31
CA VAL A 149 -29.04 -0.52 -1.33
C VAL A 149 -30.02 0.42 -2.03
N ASN A 150 -30.62 1.37 -1.31
CA ASN A 150 -31.65 2.25 -1.86
C ASN A 150 -31.11 3.21 -2.93
N THR A 151 -29.89 3.69 -2.75
CA THR A 151 -29.25 4.64 -3.67
C THR A 151 -28.22 3.97 -4.58
N ASN A 152 -28.04 2.65 -4.45
CA ASN A 152 -26.96 1.88 -5.07
C ASN A 152 -25.58 2.57 -4.91
N SER A 153 -25.31 3.05 -3.70
CA SER A 153 -24.09 3.80 -3.38
C SER A 153 -23.14 2.94 -2.56
N LEU A 154 -21.88 2.93 -2.95
CA LEU A 154 -20.78 2.30 -2.22
C LEU A 154 -20.08 3.35 -1.37
N VAL A 155 -20.10 3.15 -0.05
CA VAL A 155 -19.37 3.97 0.92
C VAL A 155 -18.07 3.27 1.26
N VAL A 156 -16.94 3.95 1.05
CA VAL A 156 -15.61 3.43 1.37
C VAL A 156 -14.89 4.42 2.28
N ALA A 157 -14.45 3.94 3.44
CA ALA A 157 -13.59 4.66 4.35
C ALA A 157 -12.23 3.95 4.36
N ASP A 158 -11.22 4.55 3.74
CA ASP A 158 -9.86 4.02 3.64
C ASP A 158 -8.86 5.18 3.44
N THR A 159 -7.58 4.90 3.25
CA THR A 159 -6.54 5.88 2.88
C THR A 159 -6.75 6.42 1.47
N ASP A 160 -6.35 7.67 1.24
CA ASP A 160 -6.51 8.36 -0.05
C ASP A 160 -5.97 7.55 -1.24
N ASP A 161 -4.80 6.91 -1.10
CA ASP A 161 -4.20 6.07 -2.13
C ASP A 161 -5.10 4.88 -2.54
N LYS A 162 -5.75 4.27 -1.54
CA LYS A 162 -6.68 3.15 -1.76
C LYS A 162 -7.99 3.64 -2.35
N ILE A 163 -8.49 4.80 -1.91
CA ILE A 163 -9.68 5.43 -2.50
C ILE A 163 -9.46 5.74 -3.98
N VAL A 164 -8.28 6.26 -4.37
CA VAL A 164 -7.93 6.49 -5.78
C VAL A 164 -7.89 5.19 -6.58
N SER A 165 -7.28 4.15 -6.02
CA SER A 165 -7.22 2.82 -6.66
C SER A 165 -8.61 2.21 -6.86
N ILE A 166 -9.48 2.29 -5.84
CA ILE A 166 -10.87 1.83 -5.91
C ILE A 166 -11.64 2.60 -6.98
N LYS A 167 -11.47 3.93 -7.05
CA LYS A 167 -12.09 4.75 -8.09
C LYS A 167 -11.69 4.31 -9.50
N GLN A 168 -10.43 3.91 -9.72
CA GLN A 168 -9.97 3.39 -11.01
C GLN A 168 -10.60 2.02 -11.31
N LEU A 169 -10.66 1.12 -10.33
CA LEU A 169 -11.28 -0.19 -10.46
C LEU A 169 -12.77 -0.09 -10.80
N LEU A 170 -13.49 0.80 -10.11
CA LEU A 170 -14.92 1.03 -10.35
C LEU A 170 -15.20 1.48 -11.79
N LYS A 171 -14.32 2.28 -12.40
CA LYS A 171 -14.47 2.70 -13.81
C LYS A 171 -14.38 1.54 -14.80
N GLN A 172 -13.65 0.47 -14.47
CA GLN A 172 -13.50 -0.69 -15.35
C GLN A 172 -14.65 -1.69 -15.18
N ILE A 173 -15.19 -1.80 -13.97
CA ILE A 173 -16.24 -2.78 -13.63
C ILE A 173 -17.64 -2.22 -13.87
N ASP A 174 -17.89 -0.93 -13.59
CA ASP A 174 -19.20 -0.29 -13.77
C ASP A 174 -19.45 0.07 -15.24
N VAL A 175 -19.44 -0.95 -16.10
CA VAL A 175 -19.69 -0.85 -17.55
C VAL A 175 -20.95 -1.63 -17.92
N PRO A 176 -21.70 -1.18 -18.96
CA PRO A 176 -22.90 -1.89 -19.40
C PRO A 176 -22.55 -3.28 -19.93
N ALA A 177 -23.32 -4.29 -19.54
CA ALA A 177 -23.16 -5.66 -20.03
C ALA A 177 -23.39 -5.70 -21.56
N LYS A 178 -22.49 -6.38 -22.29
CA LYS A 178 -22.69 -6.67 -23.72
C LYS A 178 -23.69 -7.80 -23.84
N GLN A 179 -24.87 -7.52 -24.39
CA GLN A 179 -25.86 -8.55 -24.69
C GLN A 179 -25.42 -9.30 -25.94
N VAL A 180 -25.28 -10.63 -25.83
CA VAL A 180 -25.04 -11.52 -26.97
C VAL A 180 -26.37 -12.15 -27.35
N LEU A 181 -26.80 -11.96 -28.59
CA LEU A 181 -27.98 -12.61 -29.14
C LEU A 181 -27.63 -14.09 -29.35
N ILE A 182 -28.28 -14.98 -28.61
CA ILE A 182 -28.16 -16.42 -28.86
C ILE A 182 -29.31 -16.81 -29.79
N GLU A 183 -29.02 -16.90 -31.09
CA GLU A 183 -29.91 -17.56 -32.03
C GLU A 183 -29.73 -19.08 -31.89
N ALA A 184 -30.74 -19.75 -31.35
CA ALA A 184 -30.83 -21.20 -31.41
C ALA A 184 -31.39 -21.59 -32.78
N ARG A 185 -30.68 -22.46 -33.50
CA ARG A 185 -31.12 -23.04 -34.78
C ARG A 185 -31.89 -24.34 -34.55
#